data_AF-A0A5C8Q3T1-F1
#
_entry.id   AF-A0A5C8Q3T1-F1
#
_cell.length_a   1.000
_cell.length_b   1.000
_cell.length_c   1.000
_cell.angle_alpha   90.00
_cell.angle_beta   90.00
_cell.angle_gamma   90.00
#
_symmetry.space_group_name_H-M   'P 1'
#
loop_
_entity.id
_entity.type
_entity.pdbx_description
1 polymer ?
#
loop_
_entity_poly.entity_id
_entity_poly.type
_entity_poly.pdbx_seq_one_letter_code
_entity_poly.pdbx_strand_id
1 'polypeptide(L)'
;MSSNAARTNAANHARRDNTERMLQRVRDTLRQMRRDRQPIQTAAVARRAEVSRTFLYQNEEAKRLLADAAAETPALAAVTTRGQPAPANPWKDRALNAEDALKLAYEEITSQRRQIGQLLGQVRDLETDLPADAVERITGENRRLRQENRKLTTDNEQLTARLKAARENNRFLDTRIASLEAEIGELLHPPGPAKGL
;
A
#
# COMPACT_ATOMS: atom_id res chain seq x y z
N MET A 1 7.10 8.43 -47.43
CA MET A 1 6.26 9.37 -46.63
C MET A 1 4.93 8.75 -46.13
N SER A 2 4.58 7.49 -46.44
CA SER A 2 3.30 6.89 -46.04
C SER A 2 3.20 6.34 -44.60
N SER A 3 4.32 6.06 -43.92
CA SER A 3 4.30 5.44 -42.58
C SER A 3 3.84 6.39 -41.45
N ASN A 4 4.17 7.67 -41.54
CA ASN A 4 3.72 8.69 -40.58
C ASN A 4 2.22 8.98 -40.73
N ALA A 5 1.70 9.06 -41.97
CA ALA A 5 0.27 9.24 -42.21
C ALA A 5 -0.54 8.04 -41.69
N ALA A 6 -0.06 6.81 -41.91
CA ALA A 6 -0.69 5.60 -41.36
C ALA A 6 -0.68 5.56 -39.83
N ARG A 7 0.43 5.97 -39.19
CA ARG A 7 0.55 6.04 -37.72
C ARG A 7 -0.37 7.09 -37.11
N THR A 8 -0.48 8.27 -37.72
CA THR A 8 -1.39 9.34 -37.28
C THR A 8 -2.85 8.94 -37.45
N ASN A 9 -3.19 8.27 -38.55
CA ASN A 9 -4.54 7.74 -38.78
C ASN A 9 -4.91 6.67 -37.75
N ALA A 10 -4.02 5.72 -37.45
CA ALA A 10 -4.22 4.71 -36.42
C ALA A 10 -4.43 5.32 -35.03
N ALA A 11 -3.67 6.36 -34.68
CA ALA A 11 -3.82 7.07 -33.41
C ALA A 11 -5.17 7.82 -33.31
N ASN A 12 -5.64 8.41 -34.42
CA ASN A 12 -6.93 9.08 -34.47
C ASN A 12 -8.11 8.09 -34.38
N HIS A 13 -7.99 6.92 -35.02
CA HIS A 13 -8.98 5.84 -34.87
C HIS A 13 -9.05 5.35 -33.42
N ALA A 14 -7.91 5.04 -32.80
CA ALA A 14 -7.89 4.60 -31.40
C ALA A 14 -8.52 5.60 -30.42
N ARG A 15 -8.36 6.92 -30.68
CA ARG A 15 -9.00 7.99 -29.89
C ARG A 15 -10.52 8.03 -30.07
N ARG A 16 -11.01 7.83 -31.29
CA ARG A 16 -12.45 7.76 -31.59
C ARG A 16 -13.07 6.54 -30.91
N ASP A 17 -12.47 5.36 -31.08
CA ASP A 17 -12.95 4.12 -30.47
C ASP A 17 -12.97 4.20 -28.94
N ASN A 18 -11.99 4.88 -28.33
CA ASN A 18 -11.98 5.12 -26.89
C ASN A 18 -13.10 6.07 -26.44
N THR A 19 -13.36 7.12 -27.21
CA THR A 19 -14.44 8.08 -26.93
C THR A 19 -15.81 7.41 -27.04
N GLU A 20 -16.02 6.58 -28.06
CA GLU A 20 -17.25 5.80 -28.24
C GLU A 20 -17.48 4.82 -27.10
N ARG A 21 -16.43 4.10 -26.66
CA ARG A 21 -16.52 3.22 -25.47
C ARG A 21 -16.85 4.00 -24.19
N MET A 22 -16.33 5.20 -24.02
CA MET A 22 -16.68 6.08 -22.88
C MET A 22 -18.14 6.52 -22.94
N LEU A 23 -18.64 6.93 -24.11
CA LEU A 23 -20.04 7.30 -24.30
C LEU A 23 -20.98 6.12 -24.06
N GLN A 24 -20.61 4.93 -24.52
CA GLN A 24 -21.41 3.73 -24.31
C GLN A 24 -21.56 3.39 -22.82
N ARG A 25 -20.46 3.43 -22.06
CA ARG A 25 -20.51 3.25 -20.59
C ARG A 25 -21.40 4.28 -19.90
N VAL A 26 -21.40 5.54 -20.37
CA VAL A 26 -22.30 6.58 -19.85
C VAL A 26 -23.75 6.25 -20.15
N ARG A 27 -24.10 5.84 -21.39
CA ARG A 27 -25.46 5.42 -21.75
C ARG A 27 -25.94 4.26 -20.89
N ASP A 28 -25.11 3.25 -20.69
CA ASP A 28 -25.46 2.06 -19.91
C ASP A 28 -25.63 2.39 -18.43
N THR A 29 -24.78 3.26 -17.89
CA THR A 29 -24.89 3.76 -16.52
C THR A 29 -26.17 4.56 -16.31
N LEU A 30 -26.52 5.46 -17.23
CA LEU A 30 -27.75 6.23 -17.17
C LEU A 30 -28.99 5.33 -17.24
N ARG A 31 -28.99 4.32 -18.12
CA ARG A 31 -30.05 3.29 -18.17
C ARG A 31 -30.18 2.56 -16.84
N GLN A 32 -29.07 2.18 -16.22
CA GLN A 32 -29.10 1.49 -14.94
C GLN A 32 -29.59 2.38 -13.80
N MET A 33 -29.10 3.62 -13.70
CA MET A 33 -29.56 4.58 -12.69
C MET A 33 -31.05 4.88 -12.81
N ARG A 34 -31.60 4.88 -14.03
CA ARG A 34 -33.04 4.99 -14.27
C ARG A 34 -33.82 3.78 -13.75
N ARG A 35 -33.34 2.55 -14.02
CA ARG A 35 -33.96 1.33 -13.47
C ARG A 35 -33.96 1.35 -11.94
N ASP A 36 -32.86 1.79 -11.35
CA ASP A 36 -32.68 1.87 -9.90
C ASP A 36 -33.39 3.08 -9.26
N ARG A 37 -34.09 3.92 -10.05
CA ARG A 37 -34.72 5.19 -9.62
C ARG A 37 -33.80 6.12 -8.83
N GLN A 38 -32.52 6.13 -9.15
CA GLN A 38 -31.52 6.96 -8.48
C GLN A 38 -31.48 8.38 -9.08
N PRO A 39 -31.17 9.41 -8.27
CA PRO A 39 -31.00 10.76 -8.78
C PRO A 39 -29.81 10.83 -9.75
N ILE A 40 -30.05 11.37 -10.95
CA ILE A 40 -29.04 11.50 -11.99
C ILE A 40 -28.21 12.76 -11.70
N GLN A 41 -27.07 12.58 -11.03
CA GLN A 41 -26.10 13.62 -10.76
C GLN A 41 -24.81 13.39 -11.56
N THR A 42 -24.23 14.44 -12.12
CA THR A 42 -23.01 14.36 -12.96
C THR A 42 -21.85 13.64 -12.24
N ALA A 43 -21.68 13.89 -10.93
CA ALA A 43 -20.65 13.24 -10.12
C ALA A 43 -20.91 11.74 -9.88
N ALA A 44 -22.18 11.32 -9.81
CA ALA A 44 -22.55 9.92 -9.66
C ALA A 44 -22.36 9.17 -10.99
N VAL A 45 -22.78 9.77 -12.10
CA VAL A 45 -22.61 9.20 -13.45
C VAL A 45 -21.13 9.02 -13.79
N ALA A 46 -20.28 10.03 -13.52
CA ALA A 46 -18.83 9.94 -13.76
C ALA A 46 -18.18 8.75 -13.03
N ARG A 47 -18.52 8.57 -11.74
CA ARG A 47 -17.97 7.48 -10.93
C ARG A 47 -18.45 6.11 -11.41
N ARG A 48 -19.74 5.98 -11.71
CA ARG A 48 -20.35 4.68 -12.05
C ARG A 48 -20.10 4.25 -13.51
N ALA A 49 -19.90 5.20 -14.42
CA ALA A 49 -19.50 4.95 -15.80
C ALA A 49 -17.97 4.85 -15.99
N GLU A 50 -17.19 5.03 -14.91
CA GLU A 50 -15.72 5.05 -14.94
C GLU A 50 -15.15 6.02 -16.00
N VAL A 51 -15.71 7.24 -16.02
CA VAL A 51 -15.27 8.34 -16.88
C VAL A 51 -14.95 9.57 -16.04
N SER A 52 -14.03 10.41 -16.53
CA SER A 52 -13.71 11.65 -15.81
C SER A 52 -14.88 12.64 -15.87
N ARG A 53 -15.06 13.44 -14.81
CA ARG A 53 -16.03 14.54 -14.81
C ARG A 53 -15.75 15.53 -15.94
N THR A 54 -14.47 15.78 -16.20
CA THR A 54 -14.01 16.63 -17.30
C THR A 54 -14.48 16.13 -18.67
N PHE A 55 -14.48 14.81 -18.91
CA PHE A 55 -15.02 14.23 -20.15
C PHE A 55 -16.52 14.54 -20.32
N LEU A 56 -17.31 14.42 -19.26
CA LEU A 56 -18.75 14.74 -19.29
C LEU A 56 -19.02 16.22 -19.56
N TYR A 57 -18.12 17.12 -19.11
CA TYR A 57 -18.23 18.55 -19.36
C TYR A 57 -17.64 19.01 -20.69
N GLN A 58 -16.73 18.26 -21.29
CA GLN A 58 -16.06 18.65 -22.53
C GLN A 58 -16.70 18.01 -23.77
N ASN A 59 -17.32 16.83 -23.63
CA ASN A 59 -17.97 16.15 -24.74
C ASN A 59 -19.46 16.54 -24.84
N GLU A 60 -19.83 17.20 -25.93
CA GLU A 60 -21.21 17.66 -26.17
C GLU A 60 -22.24 16.52 -26.22
N GLU A 61 -21.85 15.34 -26.71
CA GLU A 61 -22.72 14.17 -26.74
C GLU A 61 -22.97 13.63 -25.33
N ALA A 62 -21.94 13.60 -24.48
CA ALA A 62 -22.09 13.22 -23.08
C ALA A 62 -23.00 14.18 -22.30
N LYS A 63 -22.93 15.49 -22.59
CA LYS A 63 -23.84 16.50 -22.02
C LYS A 63 -25.29 16.26 -22.42
N ARG A 64 -25.54 15.98 -23.71
CA ARG A 64 -26.89 15.70 -24.22
C ARG A 64 -27.47 14.47 -23.53
N LEU A 65 -26.72 13.37 -23.45
CA LEU A 65 -27.16 12.16 -22.75
C LEU A 65 -27.53 12.40 -21.29
N LEU A 66 -26.77 13.23 -20.57
CA LEU A 66 -27.08 13.63 -19.19
C LEU A 66 -28.35 14.48 -19.10
N ALA A 67 -28.51 15.45 -20.00
CA ALA A 67 -29.67 16.34 -20.05
C ALA A 67 -30.96 15.57 -20.37
N ASP A 68 -30.91 14.67 -21.37
CA ASP A 68 -32.04 13.83 -21.77
C ASP A 68 -32.46 12.90 -20.62
N ALA A 69 -31.49 12.25 -19.97
CA ALA A 69 -31.77 11.37 -18.85
C ALA A 69 -32.34 12.12 -17.64
N ALA A 70 -31.86 13.34 -17.37
CA ALA A 70 -32.38 14.20 -16.32
C ALA A 70 -33.81 14.71 -16.62
N ALA A 71 -34.12 15.01 -17.90
CA ALA A 71 -35.45 15.43 -18.32
C ALA A 71 -36.49 14.30 -18.22
N GLU A 72 -36.09 13.05 -18.48
CA GLU A 72 -36.95 11.87 -18.41
C GLU A 72 -37.14 11.30 -16.99
N THR A 73 -36.56 11.92 -15.96
CA THR A 73 -36.73 11.52 -14.55
C THR A 73 -37.64 12.52 -13.82
N PRO A 74 -38.98 12.42 -13.92
CA PRO A 74 -39.89 13.32 -13.24
C PRO A 74 -40.09 12.83 -11.80
N ALA A 75 -39.36 13.42 -10.83
CA ALA A 75 -39.83 13.53 -9.42
C ALA A 75 -38.82 14.15 -8.43
N LEU A 76 -37.52 14.27 -8.74
CA LEU A 76 -36.55 14.79 -7.73
C LEU A 76 -35.74 16.02 -8.16
N ALA A 77 -35.79 16.44 -9.42
CA ALA A 77 -35.07 17.62 -9.91
C ALA A 77 -35.90 18.92 -9.90
N ALA A 78 -37.21 18.84 -9.61
CA ALA A 78 -38.13 19.97 -9.73
C ALA A 78 -38.10 20.96 -8.55
N VAL A 79 -37.43 20.65 -7.44
CA VAL A 79 -37.38 21.53 -6.26
C VAL A 79 -36.33 22.64 -6.39
N THR A 80 -35.35 22.52 -7.30
CA THR A 80 -34.17 23.41 -7.23
C THR A 80 -34.05 24.51 -8.28
N THR A 81 -34.87 24.60 -9.34
CA THR A 81 -34.57 25.60 -10.40
C THR A 81 -35.71 26.09 -11.30
N ARG A 82 -36.96 26.16 -10.82
CA ARG A 82 -37.99 26.87 -11.61
C ARG A 82 -38.91 27.71 -10.73
N GLY A 83 -38.69 29.03 -10.76
CA GLY A 83 -39.69 30.01 -10.32
C GLY A 83 -39.39 30.79 -9.04
N GLN A 84 -38.15 31.24 -8.79
CA GLN A 84 -38.01 32.44 -7.95
C GLN A 84 -38.19 33.67 -8.85
N PRO A 85 -39.15 34.58 -8.55
CA PRO A 85 -39.16 35.89 -9.19
C PRO A 85 -37.78 36.53 -8.97
N ALA A 86 -37.27 37.24 -9.98
CA ALA A 86 -35.99 37.95 -9.83
C ALA A 86 -36.06 38.77 -8.53
N PRO A 87 -35.14 38.54 -7.57
CA PRO A 87 -35.22 39.19 -6.27
C PRO A 87 -35.20 40.70 -6.48
N ALA A 88 -35.96 41.43 -5.67
CA ALA A 88 -36.10 42.88 -5.77
C ALA A 88 -34.77 43.65 -5.69
N ASN A 89 -33.66 43.01 -5.31
CA ASN A 89 -32.29 43.52 -5.46
C ASN A 89 -31.24 42.39 -5.61
N PRO A 90 -30.97 41.91 -6.84
CA PRO A 90 -30.05 40.78 -7.10
C PRO A 90 -28.61 41.02 -6.65
N TRP A 91 -28.19 42.29 -6.50
CA TRP A 91 -26.86 42.65 -6.03
C TRP A 91 -26.72 42.52 -4.51
N LYS A 92 -27.80 42.73 -3.74
CA LYS A 92 -27.80 42.63 -2.28
C LYS A 92 -27.68 41.18 -1.84
N ASP A 93 -28.42 40.28 -2.48
CA ASP A 93 -28.34 38.84 -2.21
C ASP A 93 -26.96 38.29 -2.62
N ARG A 94 -26.38 38.78 -3.72
CA ARG A 94 -25.00 38.42 -4.10
C ARG A 94 -23.96 38.94 -3.12
N ALA A 95 -24.12 40.16 -2.61
CA ALA A 95 -23.23 40.72 -1.60
C ALA A 95 -23.29 39.90 -0.31
N LEU A 96 -24.48 39.55 0.16
CA LEU A 96 -24.67 38.72 1.34
C LEU A 96 -24.05 37.31 1.17
N ASN A 97 -24.29 36.68 0.01
CA ASN A 97 -23.68 35.39 -0.30
C ASN A 97 -22.15 35.45 -0.36
N ALA A 98 -21.59 36.56 -0.88
CA ALA A 98 -20.15 36.76 -0.92
C ALA A 98 -19.56 36.98 0.48
N GLU A 99 -20.26 37.71 1.36
CA GLU A 99 -19.88 37.89 2.76
C GLU A 99 -19.88 36.57 3.52
N ASP A 100 -20.91 35.73 3.33
CA ASP A 100 -20.99 34.43 3.98
C ASP A 100 -19.92 33.47 3.47
N ALA A 101 -19.65 33.45 2.15
CA ALA A 101 -18.55 32.68 1.59
C ALA A 101 -17.18 33.16 2.13
N LEU A 102 -17.02 34.47 2.33
CA LEU A 102 -15.81 35.04 2.90
C LEU A 102 -15.63 34.63 4.36
N LYS A 103 -16.68 34.67 5.18
CA LYS A 103 -16.64 34.22 6.58
C LYS A 103 -16.25 32.74 6.67
N LEU A 104 -16.89 31.89 5.87
CA LEU A 104 -16.57 30.46 5.81
C LEU A 104 -15.11 30.23 5.42
N ALA A 105 -14.59 30.99 4.44
CA ALA A 105 -13.19 30.89 4.05
C ALA A 105 -12.24 31.31 5.19
N TYR A 106 -12.56 32.36 5.94
CA TYR A 106 -11.76 32.79 7.10
C TYR A 106 -11.79 31.77 8.24
N GLU A 107 -12.95 31.17 8.51
CA GLU A 107 -13.09 30.10 9.51
C GLU A 107 -12.24 28.89 9.12
N GLU A 108 -12.29 28.48 7.85
CA GLU A 108 -11.50 27.37 7.33
C GLU A 108 -9.99 27.67 7.40
N ILE A 109 -9.55 28.86 6.97
CA ILE A 109 -8.15 29.29 7.07
C ILE A 109 -7.67 29.25 8.53
N THR A 110 -8.52 29.69 9.46
CA THR A 110 -8.19 29.70 10.89
C THR A 110 -8.07 28.28 11.44
N SER A 111 -8.99 27.39 11.05
CA SER A 111 -8.97 25.97 11.38
C SER A 111 -7.69 25.30 10.86
N GLN A 112 -7.37 25.50 9.58
CA GLN A 112 -6.17 24.96 8.94
C GLN A 112 -4.89 25.47 9.60
N ARG A 113 -4.80 26.78 9.90
CA ARG A 113 -3.64 27.34 10.60
C ARG A 113 -3.45 26.72 11.98
N ARG A 114 -4.53 26.46 12.71
CA ARG A 114 -4.47 25.77 14.01
C ARG A 114 -3.95 24.34 13.85
N GLN A 115 -4.46 23.60 12.87
CA GLN A 115 -4.01 22.23 12.59
C GLN A 115 -2.53 22.20 12.16
N ILE A 116 -2.10 23.14 11.31
CA ILE A 116 -0.70 23.27 10.91
C ILE A 116 0.19 23.55 12.14
N GLY A 117 -0.23 24.43 13.04
CA GLY A 117 0.49 24.70 14.28
C GLY A 117 0.63 23.46 15.17
N GLN A 118 -0.43 22.65 15.29
CA GLN A 118 -0.38 21.38 16.03
C GLN A 118 0.58 20.37 15.38
N LEU A 119 0.49 20.19 14.06
CA LEU A 119 1.36 19.28 13.31
C LEU A 119 2.83 19.70 13.39
N LEU A 120 3.13 20.99 13.29
CA LEU A 120 4.50 21.51 13.46
C LEU A 120 5.04 21.27 14.87
N GLY A 121 4.19 21.40 15.90
CA GLY A 121 4.55 21.02 17.27
C GLY A 121 4.92 19.54 17.36
N GLN A 122 4.07 18.65 16.82
CA GLN A 122 4.34 17.21 16.81
C GLN A 122 5.63 16.84 16.06
N VAL A 123 5.90 17.47 14.91
CA VAL A 123 7.14 17.25 14.16
C VAL A 123 8.35 17.69 14.98
N ARG A 124 8.27 18.86 15.62
CA ARG A 124 9.36 19.35 16.47
C ARG A 124 9.61 18.44 17.68
N ASP A 125 8.57 17.93 18.31
CA ASP A 125 8.70 16.98 19.43
C ASP A 125 9.40 15.70 18.96
N LEU A 126 8.99 15.14 17.81
CA LEU A 126 9.63 13.96 17.21
C LEU A 126 11.09 14.21 16.80
N GLU A 127 11.41 15.39 16.28
CA GLU A 127 12.79 15.79 15.96
C GLU A 127 13.64 16.01 17.22
N THR A 128 13.05 16.50 18.31
CA THR A 128 13.74 16.71 19.58
C THR A 128 14.01 15.38 20.31
N ASP A 129 13.06 14.45 20.23
CA ASP A 129 13.15 13.11 20.81
C ASP A 129 14.09 12.18 20.03
N LEU A 130 14.54 12.58 18.84
CA LEU A 130 15.54 11.86 18.06
C LEU A 130 16.89 12.61 18.13
N PRO A 131 17.80 12.23 19.05
CA PRO A 131 19.13 12.82 19.11
C PRO A 131 19.80 12.73 17.73
N ALA A 132 20.48 13.80 17.31
CA ALA A 132 21.16 13.84 16.01
C ALA A 132 22.19 12.69 15.86
N ASP A 133 22.73 12.21 16.98
CA ASP A 133 23.67 11.10 17.11
C ASP A 133 22.98 9.73 17.32
N ALA A 134 21.66 9.67 17.52
CA ALA A 134 20.97 8.40 17.80
C ALA A 134 21.08 7.41 16.66
N VAL A 135 20.97 7.87 15.41
CA VAL A 135 21.12 7.00 14.23
C VAL A 135 22.55 6.45 14.14
N GLU A 136 23.56 7.30 14.36
CA GLU A 136 24.96 6.88 14.33
C GLU A 136 25.29 5.92 15.48
N ARG A 137 24.80 6.20 16.69
CA ARG A 137 24.97 5.35 17.86
C ARG A 137 24.31 3.98 17.67
N ILE A 138 23.05 3.94 17.25
CA ILE A 138 22.31 2.69 17.03
C ILE A 138 22.98 1.87 15.92
N THR A 139 23.43 2.52 14.84
CA THR A 139 24.12 1.80 13.76
C THR A 139 25.50 1.29 14.19
N GLY A 140 26.24 2.04 15.01
CA GLY A 140 27.48 1.61 15.65
C GLY A 140 27.29 0.41 16.58
N GLU A 141 26.31 0.50 17.48
CA GLU A 141 25.91 -0.58 18.39
C GLU A 141 25.47 -1.83 17.61
N ASN A 142 24.67 -1.68 16.55
CA ASN A 142 24.23 -2.79 15.73
C ASN A 142 25.40 -3.49 15.01
N ARG A 143 26.37 -2.71 14.49
CA ARG A 143 27.59 -3.28 13.89
C ARG A 143 28.41 -4.05 14.92
N ARG A 144 28.58 -3.49 16.13
CA ARG A 144 29.29 -4.16 17.24
C ARG A 144 28.61 -5.47 17.63
N LEU A 145 27.29 -5.45 17.86
CA LEU A 145 26.52 -6.63 18.21
C LEU A 145 26.59 -7.71 17.12
N ARG A 146 26.54 -7.33 15.84
CA ARG A 146 26.70 -8.28 14.73
C ARG A 146 28.09 -8.90 14.68
N GLN A 147 29.14 -8.13 14.95
CA GLN A 147 30.51 -8.66 15.02
C GLN A 147 30.67 -9.62 16.19
N GLU A 148 30.16 -9.25 17.36
CA GLU A 148 30.18 -10.08 18.56
C GLU A 148 29.41 -11.38 18.35
N ASN A 149 28.22 -11.31 17.74
CA ASN A 149 27.42 -12.49 17.43
C ASN A 149 28.15 -13.45 16.49
N ARG A 150 28.79 -12.93 15.42
CA ARG A 150 29.61 -13.76 14.52
C ARG A 150 30.75 -14.45 15.24
N LYS A 151 31.46 -13.72 16.12
CA LYS A 151 32.56 -14.27 16.91
C LYS A 151 32.06 -15.38 17.85
N LEU A 152 30.97 -15.14 18.57
CA LEU A 152 30.39 -16.14 19.47
C LEU A 152 29.94 -17.39 18.70
N THR A 153 29.38 -17.24 17.50
CA THR A 153 29.03 -18.38 16.65
C THR A 153 30.26 -19.18 16.25
N THR A 154 31.33 -18.53 15.77
CA THR A 154 32.57 -19.25 15.41
C THR A 154 33.23 -19.92 16.61
N ASP A 155 33.22 -19.27 17.78
CA ASP A 155 33.78 -19.83 19.01
C ASP A 155 32.97 -21.06 19.46
N ASN A 156 31.64 -21.01 19.34
CA ASN A 156 30.76 -22.13 19.64
C ASN A 156 31.01 -23.33 18.70
N GLU A 157 31.13 -23.09 17.40
CA GLU A 157 31.47 -24.11 16.40
C GLU A 157 32.84 -24.76 16.70
N GLN A 158 33.84 -23.97 17.08
CA GLN A 158 35.15 -24.50 17.47
C GLN A 158 35.08 -25.34 18.75
N LEU A 159 34.36 -24.88 19.78
CA LEU A 159 34.21 -25.61 21.04
C LEU A 159 33.45 -26.92 20.84
N THR A 160 32.39 -26.91 20.03
CA THR A 160 31.62 -28.12 19.72
C THR A 160 32.46 -29.12 18.92
N ALA A 161 33.26 -28.67 17.96
CA ALA A 161 34.20 -29.53 17.24
C ALA A 161 35.25 -30.15 18.18
N ARG A 162 35.84 -29.36 19.08
CA ARG A 162 36.81 -29.85 20.07
C ARG A 162 36.20 -30.88 21.01
N LEU A 163 34.99 -30.62 21.50
CA LEU A 163 34.26 -31.53 22.38
C LEU A 163 33.91 -32.84 21.67
N LYS A 164 33.54 -32.79 20.40
CA LYS A 164 33.33 -33.99 19.57
C LYS A 164 34.63 -34.79 19.43
N ALA A 165 35.74 -34.14 19.07
CA ALA A 165 37.04 -34.80 18.94
C ALA A 165 37.52 -35.42 20.27
N ALA A 166 37.33 -34.74 21.39
CA ALA A 166 37.67 -35.26 22.72
C ALA A 166 36.85 -36.51 23.07
N ARG A 167 35.54 -36.52 22.76
CA ARG A 167 34.67 -37.68 22.96
C ARG A 167 35.07 -38.86 22.07
N GLU A 168 35.40 -38.61 20.81
CA GLU A 168 35.86 -39.65 19.88
C GLU A 168 37.19 -40.25 20.34
N ASN A 169 38.14 -39.41 20.80
CA ASN A 169 39.40 -39.87 21.38
C ASN A 169 39.16 -40.73 22.63
N ASN A 170 38.30 -40.29 23.54
CA ASN A 170 37.99 -41.04 24.75
C ASN A 170 37.38 -42.42 24.41
N ARG A 171 36.42 -42.48 23.48
CA ARG A 171 35.88 -43.75 22.98
C ARG A 171 36.94 -44.66 22.36
N PHE A 172 37.88 -44.09 21.61
CA PHE A 172 38.99 -44.85 21.03
C PHE A 172 39.93 -45.42 22.10
N LEU A 173 40.24 -44.63 23.13
CA LEU A 173 41.04 -45.11 24.25
C LEU A 173 40.31 -46.20 25.04
N ASP A 174 39.02 -46.07 25.29
CA ASP A 174 38.21 -47.09 25.98
C ASP A 174 38.21 -48.43 25.22
N THR A 175 38.01 -48.40 23.89
CA THR A 175 38.06 -49.63 23.08
C THR A 175 39.46 -50.24 23.04
N ARG A 176 40.50 -49.40 23.01
CA ARG A 176 41.89 -49.86 23.07
C ARG A 176 42.21 -50.50 24.42
N ILE A 177 41.80 -49.88 25.51
CA ILE A 177 41.98 -50.43 26.88
C ILE A 177 41.26 -51.77 26.98
N ALA A 178 39.99 -51.85 26.58
CA ALA A 178 39.24 -53.12 26.60
C ALA A 178 39.92 -54.22 25.77
N SER A 179 40.49 -53.88 24.61
CA SER A 179 41.24 -54.86 23.79
C SER A 179 42.51 -55.36 24.48
N LEU A 180 43.24 -54.47 25.16
CA LEU A 180 44.46 -54.82 25.91
C LEU A 180 44.13 -55.63 27.15
N GLU A 181 43.05 -55.28 27.85
CA GLU A 181 42.55 -56.04 29.01
C GLU A 181 42.15 -57.47 28.61
N ALA A 182 41.52 -57.65 27.45
CA ALA A 182 41.20 -58.97 26.91
C ALA A 182 42.47 -59.79 26.60
N GLU A 183 43.47 -59.18 25.95
CA GLU A 183 44.76 -59.83 25.64
C GLU A 183 45.50 -60.25 26.93
N ILE A 184 45.53 -59.37 27.94
CA ILE A 184 46.10 -59.67 29.26
C ILE A 184 45.32 -60.80 29.96
N GLY A 185 43.99 -60.79 29.87
CA GLY A 185 43.13 -61.84 30.43
C GLY A 185 43.40 -63.21 29.81
N GLU A 186 43.57 -63.28 28.48
CA GLU A 186 43.91 -64.51 27.76
C GLU A 186 45.31 -65.02 28.12
N LEU A 187 46.28 -64.12 28.31
CA LEU A 187 47.63 -64.46 28.80
C LEU A 187 47.63 -64.99 30.25
N LEU A 188 46.78 -64.44 31.11
CA LEU A 188 46.66 -64.84 32.53
C LEU A 188 45.79 -66.09 32.74
N HIS A 189 44.88 -66.39 31.80
CA HIS A 189 44.02 -67.57 31.80
C HIS A 189 43.98 -68.18 30.39
N PRO A 190 44.99 -68.98 30.01
CA PRO A 190 44.98 -69.63 28.71
C PRO A 190 43.76 -70.57 28.62
N PRO A 191 43.06 -70.64 27.48
CA PRO A 191 41.94 -71.54 27.32
C PRO A 191 42.41 -72.97 27.60
N GLY A 192 41.86 -73.58 28.66
CA GLY A 192 42.12 -74.97 28.98
C GLY A 192 41.74 -75.87 27.79
N PRO A 193 42.46 -76.98 27.55
CA PRO A 193 42.26 -77.79 26.36
C PRO A 193 40.79 -78.20 26.23
N ALA A 194 40.22 -77.98 25.05
CA ALA A 194 38.86 -78.38 24.71
C ALA A 194 38.67 -79.86 25.06
N LYS A 195 37.82 -80.15 26.05
CA LYS A 195 37.41 -81.52 26.36
C LYS A 195 36.62 -82.04 25.17
N GLY A 196 37.27 -82.87 24.35
CA GLY A 196 36.60 -83.72 23.37
C GLY A 196 35.68 -84.72 24.06
N LEU A 197 34.49 -84.84 23.51
CA LEU A 197 33.60 -86.00 23.55
C LEU A 197 33.07 -86.19 22.14
#